data_AF-A0A0M5J959-F1
#
_entry.id   AF-A0A0M5J959-F1
#
_cell.length_a   1.000
_cell.length_b   1.000
_cell.length_c   1.000
_cell.angle_alpha   90.00
_cell.angle_beta   90.00
_cell.angle_gamma   90.00
#
_symmetry.space_group_name_H-M   'P 1'
#
loop_
_entity.id
_entity.type
_entity.pdbx_description
1 polymer ?
#
loop_
_entity_poly.entity_id
_entity_poly.type
_entity_poly.pdbx_seq_one_letter_code
_entity_poly.pdbx_strand_id
1 'polypeptide(L)'
;SDFERLCEIPGTKLTVGSLVEVSNSEYADLYGVIRWIGIPPGSSNVMVGIEVEDDPNIRNLSASDGTYNGVRLFQCREGGAIFVPSNKCTNDRRFVEAEGSHSTSRLSADLEAPKFGHVDCPTVLGAVPPIRVRNTEELEDLCGKFKGIQGHHNSCYLDATLFSMFTFTSVFDSILYRKPDAQVTLSILFFIHNLQIIIFLQDIAQYSAVQNVLRDEIVNPLRKNVFTRADRVMKLRKFLDQLSSVSGLTSEEKDPEEFLNSLLSQIMRVEPFLKLSSGQDSYFYQLFVEKDERLTFPTVQQLFEQSFHSSDIKLKEVPSCLIIQMPRFGKNYKMYPRILPSQVLDVTDIIEDCTLLANIFNFLNALINFEIAAPRQCSVCGKLAEYECRECFGSLQVGSGLECTAFCQHCLKTAHLHAKRANHTSKKIYVPRDFKVMADHMVLPRLYMELFAVVCIETSHYVAFVKAGSGPDAPWCFFDSMADRKGEKNGYNIPEMTSVRELSQWLSDEGARVINETAVKDKVLPEHAKRLFCDAYMCMYQSTDVMMYH
;
A
#
# COMPACT_ATOMS: atom_id res chain seq x y z
N SER A 1 38.48 -23.01 43.57
CA SER A 1 37.28 -23.21 44.38
C SER A 1 36.65 -24.52 43.94
N ASP A 2 36.44 -25.46 44.84
CA ASP A 2 35.97 -26.83 44.55
C ASP A 2 34.48 -26.92 44.19
N PHE A 3 33.97 -25.90 43.50
CA PHE A 3 32.60 -25.81 43.04
C PHE A 3 32.56 -26.14 41.55
N GLU A 4 31.72 -27.10 41.17
CA GLU A 4 31.45 -27.37 39.76
C GLU A 4 30.48 -26.31 39.22
N ARG A 5 30.89 -25.56 38.19
CA ARG A 5 30.08 -24.49 37.62
C ARG A 5 29.24 -25.02 36.47
N LEU A 6 27.95 -24.69 36.49
CA LEU A 6 27.01 -25.04 35.42
C LEU A 6 26.58 -23.77 34.67
N CYS A 7 26.26 -23.92 33.39
CA CYS A 7 25.73 -22.83 32.55
C CYS A 7 24.20 -22.71 32.65
N GLU A 8 23.53 -23.79 33.02
CA GLU A 8 22.07 -23.92 33.11
C GLU A 8 21.68 -24.84 34.27
N ILE A 9 20.45 -24.70 34.75
CA ILE A 9 19.87 -25.62 35.73
C ILE A 9 19.39 -26.88 34.97
N PRO A 10 19.96 -28.07 35.25
CA PRO A 10 19.60 -29.30 34.54
C PRO A 10 18.09 -29.58 34.59
N GLY A 11 17.48 -29.81 33.42
CA GLY A 11 16.04 -30.08 33.31
C GLY A 11 15.13 -28.84 33.22
N THR A 12 15.70 -27.63 33.12
CA THR A 12 14.95 -26.37 32.92
C THR A 12 15.57 -25.52 31.81
N LYS A 13 14.91 -24.42 31.40
CA LYS A 13 15.47 -23.41 30.49
C LYS A 13 16.19 -22.26 31.22
N LEU A 14 16.39 -22.37 32.54
CA LEU A 14 16.94 -21.31 33.36
C LEU A 14 18.48 -21.31 33.28
N THR A 15 19.05 -20.17 32.87
CA THR A 15 20.49 -19.96 32.71
C THR A 15 20.96 -18.76 33.54
N VAL A 16 22.27 -18.56 33.62
CA VAL A 16 22.83 -17.34 34.23
C VAL A 16 22.34 -16.13 33.42
N GLY A 17 21.62 -15.22 34.08
CA GLY A 17 20.95 -14.07 33.48
C GLY A 17 19.42 -14.19 33.39
N SER A 18 18.83 -15.35 33.68
CA SER A 18 17.37 -15.51 33.72
C SER A 18 16.74 -14.79 34.91
N LEU A 19 15.56 -14.19 34.68
CA LEU A 19 14.68 -13.62 35.70
C LEU A 19 13.89 -14.73 36.37
N VAL A 20 13.96 -14.79 37.70
CA VAL A 20 13.41 -15.89 38.47
C VAL A 20 12.66 -15.38 39.69
N GLU A 21 11.61 -16.11 40.04
CA GLU A 21 10.99 -16.03 41.35
C GLU A 21 11.47 -17.19 42.21
N VAL A 22 11.66 -16.91 43.50
CA VAL A 22 12.11 -17.86 44.49
C VAL A 22 10.98 -18.12 45.47
N SER A 23 10.47 -19.34 45.44
CA SER A 23 9.43 -19.78 46.36
C SER A 23 10.05 -20.04 47.74
N ASN A 24 9.67 -19.21 48.72
CA ASN A 24 10.08 -19.38 50.10
C ASN A 24 8.86 -19.66 50.98
N SER A 25 8.92 -20.69 51.82
CA SER A 25 7.78 -21.12 52.64
C SER A 25 7.47 -20.17 53.82
N GLU A 26 8.36 -19.22 54.10
CA GLU A 26 8.25 -18.32 55.26
C GLU A 26 7.98 -16.84 54.89
N TYR A 27 8.06 -16.46 53.60
CA TYR A 27 7.91 -15.07 53.12
C TYR A 27 7.26 -15.01 51.74
N ALA A 28 6.86 -13.81 51.30
CA ALA A 28 6.39 -13.56 49.94
C ALA A 28 7.45 -13.96 48.90
N ASP A 29 7.00 -14.36 47.70
CA ASP A 29 7.88 -14.75 46.60
C ASP A 29 8.91 -13.64 46.30
N LEU A 30 10.19 -14.02 46.25
CA LEU A 30 11.28 -13.08 46.00
C LEU A 30 11.67 -13.11 44.52
N TYR A 31 11.97 -11.94 43.96
CA TYR A 31 12.33 -11.81 42.55
C TYR A 31 13.78 -11.41 42.39
N GLY A 32 14.44 -11.95 41.37
CA GLY A 32 15.84 -11.66 41.10
C GLY A 32 16.37 -12.26 39.80
N VAL A 33 17.68 -12.10 39.61
CA VAL A 33 18.40 -12.58 38.43
C VAL A 33 19.40 -13.65 38.84
N ILE A 34 19.42 -14.78 38.13
CA ILE A 34 20.45 -15.80 38.35
C ILE A 34 21.83 -15.25 37.97
N ARG A 35 22.76 -15.19 38.92
CA ARG A 35 24.16 -14.78 38.69
C ARG A 35 25.15 -15.93 38.75
N TRP A 36 24.75 -17.05 39.36
CA TRP A 36 25.61 -18.21 39.49
C TRP A 36 24.80 -19.51 39.57
N ILE A 37 25.29 -20.58 38.96
CA ILE A 37 24.75 -21.93 39.06
C ILE A 37 25.93 -22.88 39.26
N GLY A 38 25.83 -23.78 40.24
CA GLY A 38 26.86 -24.79 40.45
C GLY A 38 26.57 -25.76 41.58
N ILE A 39 27.47 -26.72 41.75
CA ILE A 39 27.38 -27.78 42.76
C ILE A 39 28.44 -27.52 43.83
N PRO A 40 28.04 -27.32 45.11
CA PRO A 40 28.98 -27.15 46.21
C PRO A 40 29.79 -28.42 46.52
N PRO A 41 31.04 -28.28 47.02
CA PRO A 41 31.86 -29.43 47.41
C PRO A 41 31.16 -30.25 48.50
N GLY A 42 31.00 -31.55 48.26
CA GLY A 42 30.33 -32.49 49.19
C GLY A 42 28.80 -32.60 49.04
N SER A 43 28.21 -31.93 48.04
CA SER A 43 26.78 -32.03 47.70
C SER A 43 26.61 -32.55 46.26
N SER A 44 25.52 -33.27 45.99
CA SER A 44 25.08 -33.60 44.62
C SER A 44 23.97 -32.67 44.10
N ASN A 45 23.50 -31.74 44.92
CA ASN A 45 22.40 -30.84 44.59
C ASN A 45 22.91 -29.57 43.91
N VAL A 46 22.25 -29.19 42.81
CA VAL A 46 22.49 -27.94 42.10
C VAL A 46 21.99 -26.75 42.93
N MET A 47 22.86 -25.78 43.11
CA MET A 47 22.63 -24.55 43.84
C MET A 47 22.66 -23.35 42.89
N VAL A 48 21.80 -22.38 43.16
CA VAL A 48 21.59 -21.20 42.33
C VAL A 48 21.82 -19.96 43.18
N GLY A 49 22.77 -19.12 42.76
CA GLY A 49 23.04 -17.81 43.33
C GLY A 49 22.25 -16.74 42.59
N ILE A 50 21.41 -16.01 43.30
CA ILE A 50 20.44 -15.06 42.74
C ILE A 50 20.71 -13.69 43.33
N GLU A 51 20.81 -12.68 42.47
CA GLU A 51 20.83 -11.27 42.84
C GLU A 51 19.38 -10.76 42.93
N VAL A 52 18.94 -10.37 44.12
CA VAL A 52 17.55 -10.00 44.39
C VAL A 52 17.26 -8.53 44.09
N GLU A 53 16.04 -8.22 43.64
CA GLU A 53 15.58 -6.83 43.42
C GLU A 53 15.56 -6.03 44.74
N ASP A 54 15.65 -4.69 44.71
CA ASP A 54 15.57 -3.86 45.94
C ASP A 54 14.13 -3.80 46.46
N ASP A 55 13.75 -4.77 47.31
CA ASP A 55 12.45 -4.80 47.98
C ASP A 55 12.62 -4.57 49.50
N PRO A 56 11.85 -3.65 50.13
CA PRO A 56 11.88 -3.42 51.57
C PRO A 56 11.61 -4.67 52.44
N ASN A 57 11.00 -5.73 51.89
CA ASN A 57 10.76 -7.01 52.57
C ASN A 57 12.03 -7.86 52.76
N ILE A 58 13.15 -7.50 52.12
CA ILE A 58 14.40 -8.29 52.15
C ILE A 58 15.20 -8.10 53.45
N ARG A 59 14.88 -7.07 54.25
CA ARG A 59 15.66 -6.68 55.44
C ARG A 59 15.72 -7.74 56.56
N ASN A 60 14.90 -8.78 56.50
CA ASN A 60 14.86 -9.87 57.48
C ASN A 60 15.46 -11.20 56.99
N LEU A 61 16.05 -11.24 55.78
CA LEU A 61 16.67 -12.45 55.22
C LEU A 61 18.18 -12.46 55.45
N SER A 62 18.75 -13.65 55.65
CA SER A 62 20.19 -13.90 55.69
C SER A 62 20.84 -13.76 54.31
N ALA A 63 20.67 -12.59 53.68
CA ALA A 63 21.20 -12.29 52.36
C ALA A 63 22.70 -11.97 52.45
N SER A 64 23.47 -12.50 51.51
CA SER A 64 24.92 -12.25 51.42
C SER A 64 25.24 -11.20 50.37
N ASP A 65 26.52 -10.90 50.19
CA ASP A 65 27.07 -9.97 49.19
C ASP A 65 27.60 -10.71 47.93
N GLY A 66 27.06 -11.91 47.67
CA GLY A 66 27.51 -12.82 46.61
C GLY A 66 28.59 -13.81 47.07
N THR A 67 28.84 -13.87 48.38
CA THR A 67 29.67 -14.89 49.02
C THR A 67 28.84 -16.07 49.54
N TYR A 68 29.37 -17.28 49.39
CA TYR A 68 28.81 -18.52 49.94
C TYR A 68 29.94 -19.36 50.56
N ASN A 69 29.79 -19.76 51.82
CA ASN A 69 30.81 -20.50 52.59
C ASN A 69 32.24 -19.91 52.49
N GLY A 70 32.35 -18.58 52.56
CA GLY A 70 33.64 -17.87 52.51
C GLY A 70 34.25 -17.69 51.12
N VAL A 71 33.59 -18.18 50.05
CA VAL A 71 34.03 -18.00 48.65
C VAL A 71 33.11 -17.02 47.95
N ARG A 72 33.69 -16.02 47.27
CA ARG A 72 32.93 -15.07 46.43
C ARG A 72 32.61 -15.72 45.09
N LEU A 73 31.31 -15.91 44.81
CA LEU A 73 30.82 -16.55 43.59
C LEU A 73 30.35 -15.53 42.53
N PHE A 74 29.84 -14.38 42.97
CA PHE A 74 29.55 -13.22 42.12
C PHE A 74 29.63 -11.92 42.93
N GLN A 75 29.55 -10.78 42.25
CA GLN A 75 29.57 -9.46 42.88
C GLN A 75 28.18 -8.83 42.80
N CYS A 76 27.67 -8.32 43.93
CA CYS A 76 26.40 -7.62 44.04
C CYS A 76 26.45 -6.65 45.23
N ARG A 77 25.34 -5.96 45.51
CA ARG A 77 25.21 -5.09 46.70
C ARG A 77 25.25 -5.91 48.01
N GLU A 78 25.60 -5.25 49.12
CA GLU A 78 25.57 -5.87 50.45
C GLU A 78 24.13 -6.31 50.80
N GLY A 79 23.95 -7.58 51.18
CA GLY A 79 22.62 -8.16 51.41
C GLY A 79 21.79 -8.34 50.13
N GLY A 80 22.41 -8.31 48.95
CA GLY A 80 21.75 -8.42 47.65
C GLY A 80 21.76 -9.82 47.02
N ALA A 81 22.32 -10.83 47.69
CA ALA A 81 22.42 -12.18 47.17
C ALA A 81 21.74 -13.22 48.06
N ILE A 82 21.09 -14.20 47.43
CA ILE A 82 20.62 -15.42 48.09
C ILE A 82 21.11 -16.65 47.33
N PHE A 83 21.29 -17.75 48.06
CA PHE A 83 21.64 -19.06 47.49
C PHE A 83 20.55 -20.06 47.84
N VAL A 84 19.94 -20.63 46.80
CA VAL A 84 18.83 -21.59 46.96
C VAL A 84 19.07 -22.85 46.13
N PRO A 85 18.50 -23.99 46.52
CA PRO A 85 18.51 -25.18 45.67
C PRO A 85 17.67 -24.93 44.40
N SER A 86 18.03 -25.58 43.30
CA SER A 86 17.39 -25.39 41.99
C SER A 86 15.87 -25.59 41.98
N ASN A 87 15.34 -26.45 42.86
CA ASN A 87 13.90 -26.75 42.95
C ASN A 87 13.05 -25.59 43.53
N LYS A 88 13.67 -24.58 44.13
CA LYS A 88 12.98 -23.38 44.64
C LYS A 88 12.96 -22.23 43.64
N CYS A 89 13.57 -22.42 42.47
CA CYS A 89 13.76 -21.40 41.46
C CYS A 89 12.82 -21.68 40.27
N THR A 90 11.88 -20.78 40.03
CA THR A 90 10.96 -20.83 38.88
C THR A 90 11.09 -19.55 38.05
N ASN A 91 10.63 -19.57 36.80
CA ASN A 91 10.58 -18.32 36.02
C ASN A 91 9.71 -17.30 36.75
N ASP A 92 10.13 -16.04 36.76
CA ASP A 92 9.36 -14.95 37.37
C ASP A 92 7.99 -14.83 36.67
N ARG A 93 6.91 -15.16 37.40
CA ARG A 93 5.56 -15.20 36.83
C ARG A 93 5.03 -13.84 36.39
N ARG A 94 5.65 -12.73 36.84
CA ARG A 94 5.37 -11.39 36.30
C ARG A 94 5.78 -11.27 34.83
N PHE A 95 6.70 -12.12 34.39
CA PHE A 95 7.22 -12.18 33.02
C PHE A 95 6.90 -13.51 32.31
N VAL A 96 6.28 -14.47 33.00
CA VAL A 96 5.62 -15.63 32.39
C VAL A 96 4.17 -15.24 32.08
N GLU A 97 3.95 -14.61 30.93
CA GLU A 97 2.59 -14.39 30.44
C GLU A 97 1.85 -15.74 30.31
N ALA A 98 0.61 -15.76 30.81
CA ALA A 98 -0.27 -16.89 30.98
C ALA A 98 -0.29 -17.88 29.79
N GLU A 99 0.47 -18.99 29.91
CA GLU A 99 0.14 -20.25 29.25
C GLU A 99 -1.08 -20.87 29.95
N GLY A 100 -2.26 -20.29 29.69
CA GLY A 100 -3.55 -20.77 30.16
C GLY A 100 -4.22 -21.67 29.12
N SER A 101 -4.03 -22.98 29.26
CA SER A 101 -4.99 -24.04 28.93
C SER A 101 -5.80 -23.94 27.62
N HIS A 102 -5.30 -24.53 26.53
CA HIS A 102 -6.15 -25.32 25.64
C HIS A 102 -5.42 -26.56 25.15
N SER A 103 -5.94 -27.70 25.60
CA SER A 103 -5.61 -29.04 25.15
C SER A 103 -5.86 -29.21 23.65
N THR A 104 -4.82 -29.66 22.95
CA THR A 104 -4.85 -30.50 21.74
C THR A 104 -5.68 -30.01 20.55
N SER A 105 -5.05 -29.21 19.67
CA SER A 105 -5.11 -29.47 18.21
C SER A 105 -3.97 -28.77 17.45
N ARG A 106 -3.15 -29.61 16.82
CA ARG A 106 -2.14 -29.43 15.77
C ARG A 106 -2.07 -28.08 15.01
N LEU A 107 -0.81 -27.71 14.73
CA LEU A 107 -0.23 -26.88 13.64
C LEU A 107 0.32 -25.50 14.06
N SER A 108 1.66 -25.42 14.06
CA SER A 108 2.51 -24.22 13.91
C SER A 108 2.22 -23.01 14.82
N ALA A 109 2.72 -23.05 16.06
CA ALA A 109 2.96 -21.82 16.82
C ALA A 109 4.26 -21.17 16.30
N ASP A 110 4.12 -20.04 15.61
CA ASP A 110 5.22 -19.21 15.11
C ASP A 110 6.11 -18.76 16.28
N LEU A 111 7.35 -19.28 16.34
CA LEU A 111 8.42 -18.89 17.26
C LEU A 111 8.78 -17.38 17.22
N GLU A 112 8.19 -16.63 16.29
CA GLU A 112 8.43 -15.21 16.04
C GLU A 112 7.29 -14.28 16.55
N ALA A 113 6.18 -14.83 17.04
CA ALA A 113 5.03 -14.06 17.56
C ALA A 113 5.40 -12.92 18.55
N PRO A 114 6.33 -13.09 19.53
CA PRO A 114 6.65 -12.00 20.45
C PRO A 114 7.36 -10.81 19.79
N LYS A 115 7.93 -10.95 18.58
CA LYS A 115 8.60 -9.85 17.87
C LYS A 115 7.64 -8.93 17.10
N PHE A 116 6.37 -9.34 16.94
CA PHE A 116 5.37 -8.62 16.15
C PHE A 116 4.14 -8.17 16.97
N GLY A 117 4.20 -8.37 18.30
CA GLY A 117 3.14 -7.98 19.23
C GLY A 117 2.09 -9.06 19.47
N HIS A 118 1.20 -8.79 20.43
CA HIS A 118 0.24 -9.77 20.96
C HIS A 118 -1.14 -9.74 20.28
N VAL A 119 -1.31 -8.92 19.23
CA VAL A 119 -2.58 -8.86 18.49
C VAL A 119 -2.68 -10.08 17.58
N ASP A 120 -3.74 -10.87 17.78
CA ASP A 120 -4.00 -12.05 16.96
C ASP A 120 -4.37 -11.66 15.53
N CYS A 121 -3.73 -12.33 14.57
CA CYS A 121 -3.98 -12.15 13.14
C CYS A 121 -4.18 -13.53 12.51
N PRO A 122 -5.36 -14.16 12.68
CA PRO A 122 -5.66 -15.45 12.08
C PRO A 122 -5.82 -15.31 10.56
N THR A 123 -5.45 -16.36 9.83
CA THR A 123 -5.73 -16.47 8.40
C THR A 123 -7.24 -16.52 8.18
N VAL A 124 -7.74 -15.72 7.23
CA VAL A 124 -9.17 -15.66 6.90
C VAL A 124 -9.36 -16.22 5.51
N LEU A 125 -10.03 -17.38 5.43
CA LEU A 125 -10.30 -18.06 4.17
C LEU A 125 -11.60 -17.56 3.51
N GLY A 126 -11.69 -17.75 2.21
CA GLY A 126 -12.88 -17.44 1.41
C GLY A 126 -12.82 -16.07 0.75
N ALA A 127 -13.97 -15.60 0.26
CA ALA A 127 -14.07 -14.30 -0.38
C ALA A 127 -14.55 -13.25 0.64
N VAL A 128 -13.73 -12.23 0.90
CA VAL A 128 -14.08 -11.09 1.76
C VAL A 128 -14.19 -9.83 0.89
N PRO A 129 -15.36 -9.18 0.83
CA PRO A 129 -15.52 -7.95 0.06
C PRO A 129 -14.72 -6.80 0.70
N PRO A 130 -14.34 -5.77 -0.06
CA PRO A 130 -13.74 -4.57 0.51
C PRO A 130 -14.63 -3.93 1.57
N ILE A 131 -14.02 -3.22 2.51
CA ILE A 131 -14.74 -2.50 3.55
C ILE A 131 -15.57 -1.41 2.88
N ARG A 132 -16.86 -1.30 3.23
CA ARG A 132 -17.75 -0.26 2.72
C ARG A 132 -18.16 0.63 3.87
N VAL A 133 -17.76 1.90 3.82
CA VAL A 133 -18.11 2.89 4.83
C VAL A 133 -19.12 3.88 4.26
N ARG A 134 -20.23 4.09 4.96
CA ARG A 134 -21.35 4.93 4.49
C ARG A 134 -21.21 6.39 4.86
N ASN A 135 -20.59 6.67 6.01
CA ASN A 135 -20.45 8.01 6.54
C ASN A 135 -19.18 8.15 7.38
N THR A 136 -18.86 9.39 7.73
CA THR A 136 -17.63 9.73 8.48
C THR A 136 -17.62 9.14 9.89
N GLU A 137 -18.78 8.98 10.54
CA GLU A 137 -18.89 8.43 11.90
C GLU A 137 -18.51 6.93 11.92
N GLU A 138 -19.00 6.15 10.95
CA GLU A 138 -18.62 4.74 10.78
C GLU A 138 -17.13 4.60 10.46
N LEU A 139 -16.53 5.56 9.73
CA LEU A 139 -15.08 5.55 9.52
C LEU A 139 -14.31 5.78 10.82
N GLU A 140 -14.79 6.68 11.68
CA GLU A 140 -14.14 7.00 12.94
C GLU A 140 -14.16 5.83 13.92
N ASP A 141 -15.26 5.09 13.98
CA ASP A 141 -15.36 3.86 14.77
C ASP A 141 -14.40 2.76 14.26
N LEU A 142 -14.10 2.78 12.96
CA LEU A 142 -13.15 1.85 12.32
C LEU A 142 -11.69 2.24 12.56
N CYS A 143 -11.43 3.54 12.68
CA CYS A 143 -10.12 4.15 12.86
C CYS A 143 -9.56 3.94 14.27
N GLY A 144 -8.25 4.17 14.42
CA GLY A 144 -7.51 4.08 15.67
C GLY A 144 -6.18 3.34 15.53
N LYS A 145 -5.54 3.11 16.68
CA LYS A 145 -4.31 2.32 16.78
C LYS A 145 -4.57 0.83 16.55
N PHE A 146 -3.55 0.13 16.05
CA PHE A 146 -3.65 -1.28 15.65
C PHE A 146 -4.69 -1.50 14.54
N LYS A 147 -4.78 -0.54 13.62
CA LYS A 147 -5.63 -0.63 12.43
C LYS A 147 -4.77 -0.49 11.17
N GLY A 148 -5.09 -1.27 10.14
CA GLY A 148 -4.34 -1.36 8.90
C GLY A 148 -3.21 -2.40 8.93
N ILE A 149 -2.20 -2.20 8.10
CA ILE A 149 -1.08 -3.14 7.96
C ILE A 149 0.07 -2.72 8.89
N GLN A 150 0.51 -3.62 9.76
CA GLN A 150 1.64 -3.34 10.65
C GLN A 150 2.95 -3.32 9.87
N GLY A 151 3.68 -2.20 9.97
CA GLY A 151 4.98 -2.05 9.34
C GLY A 151 6.10 -2.74 10.13
N HIS A 152 7.11 -3.25 9.42
CA HIS A 152 8.32 -3.83 9.98
C HIS A 152 9.51 -3.66 9.03
N HIS A 153 10.61 -3.09 9.55
CA HIS A 153 11.89 -2.94 8.84
C HIS A 153 11.75 -2.40 7.40
N ASN A 154 11.55 -1.09 7.25
CA ASN A 154 11.46 -0.41 5.95
C ASN A 154 10.38 -0.97 5.01
N SER A 155 9.28 -1.52 5.54
CA SER A 155 8.18 -2.08 4.74
C SER A 155 7.15 -1.05 4.26
N CYS A 156 7.27 0.23 4.64
CA CYS A 156 6.20 1.22 4.43
C CYS A 156 5.76 1.35 2.97
N TYR A 157 6.68 1.19 1.99
CA TYR A 157 6.35 1.18 0.56
C TYR A 157 5.36 0.06 0.19
N LEU A 158 5.51 -1.12 0.81
CA LEU A 158 4.66 -2.28 0.61
C LEU A 158 3.33 -2.10 1.35
N ASP A 159 3.40 -1.67 2.62
CA ASP A 159 2.25 -1.54 3.49
C ASP A 159 1.26 -0.49 2.95
N ALA A 160 1.75 0.71 2.60
CA ALA A 160 0.93 1.79 2.08
C ALA A 160 0.30 1.44 0.72
N THR A 161 1.05 0.73 -0.14
CA THR A 161 0.57 0.32 -1.47
C THR A 161 -0.50 -0.79 -1.35
N LEU A 162 -0.26 -1.83 -0.55
CA LEU A 162 -1.24 -2.89 -0.32
C LEU A 162 -2.51 -2.36 0.34
N PHE A 163 -2.36 -1.46 1.32
CA PHE A 163 -3.49 -0.81 1.97
C PHE A 163 -4.32 0.00 0.96
N SER A 164 -3.66 0.75 0.08
CA SER A 164 -4.33 1.52 -0.99
C SER A 164 -5.07 0.62 -1.98
N MET A 165 -4.45 -0.49 -2.40
CA MET A 165 -5.02 -1.38 -3.42
C MET A 165 -6.17 -2.25 -2.92
N PHE A 166 -6.19 -2.66 -1.65
CA PHE A 166 -7.08 -3.76 -1.24
C PHE A 166 -8.07 -3.44 -0.12
N THR A 167 -7.95 -2.32 0.59
CA THR A 167 -8.78 -2.09 1.79
C THR A 167 -10.24 -1.77 1.46
N PHE A 168 -10.47 -0.74 0.62
CA PHE A 168 -11.80 -0.21 0.32
C PHE A 168 -12.24 -0.40 -1.14
N THR A 169 -11.30 -0.73 -2.05
CA THR A 169 -11.59 -0.96 -3.47
C THR A 169 -11.55 -2.45 -3.84
N SER A 170 -12.35 -2.83 -4.83
CA SER A 170 -12.39 -4.17 -5.44
C SER A 170 -11.68 -4.24 -6.80
N VAL A 171 -11.11 -3.13 -7.28
CA VAL A 171 -10.52 -3.04 -8.63
C VAL A 171 -9.43 -4.08 -8.87
N PHE A 172 -8.73 -4.49 -7.81
CA PHE A 172 -7.64 -5.46 -7.85
C PHE A 172 -8.07 -6.88 -7.44
N ASP A 173 -9.36 -7.13 -7.16
CA ASP A 173 -9.83 -8.43 -6.67
C ASP A 173 -9.66 -9.54 -7.71
N SER A 174 -9.67 -9.19 -9.01
CA SER A 174 -9.35 -10.13 -10.09
C SER A 174 -8.01 -10.83 -9.86
N ILE A 175 -7.02 -10.14 -9.28
CA ILE A 175 -5.69 -10.67 -8.95
C ILE A 175 -5.78 -11.73 -7.83
N LEU A 176 -6.68 -11.54 -6.86
CA LEU A 176 -6.84 -12.42 -5.69
C LEU A 176 -7.56 -13.73 -6.02
N TYR A 177 -8.41 -13.72 -7.04
CA TYR A 177 -9.27 -14.86 -7.39
C TYR A 177 -8.99 -15.45 -8.78
N ARG A 178 -8.03 -14.90 -9.55
CA ARG A 178 -7.62 -15.50 -10.83
C ARG A 178 -7.06 -16.90 -10.59
N LYS A 179 -7.67 -17.88 -11.24
CA LYS A 179 -7.18 -19.26 -11.20
C LYS A 179 -5.78 -19.32 -11.82
N PRO A 180 -4.86 -20.14 -11.29
CA PRO A 180 -3.62 -20.43 -11.98
C PRO A 180 -3.93 -21.04 -13.34
N ASP A 181 -3.24 -20.57 -14.38
CA ASP A 181 -3.39 -21.13 -15.72
C ASP A 181 -2.80 -22.54 -15.76
N ALA A 182 -3.64 -23.53 -15.44
CA ALA A 182 -3.31 -24.93 -15.51
C ALA A 182 -3.39 -25.39 -16.98
N GLN A 183 -2.28 -25.21 -17.72
CA GLN A 183 -2.06 -25.75 -19.07
C GLN A 183 -3.21 -25.53 -20.05
N VAL A 184 -3.15 -24.42 -20.81
CA VAL A 184 -3.71 -24.44 -22.16
C VAL A 184 -2.60 -24.07 -23.12
N THR A 185 -2.07 -25.10 -23.80
CA THR A 185 -1.42 -24.94 -25.10
C THR A 185 -2.45 -24.33 -26.05
N LEU A 186 -2.64 -23.01 -26.00
CA LEU A 186 -3.29 -22.30 -27.08
C LEU A 186 -2.24 -22.22 -28.18
N SER A 187 -2.18 -23.31 -28.95
CA SER A 187 -1.67 -23.33 -30.31
C SER A 187 -2.50 -22.32 -31.11
N ILE A 188 -2.29 -21.01 -30.90
CA ILE A 188 -2.76 -20.02 -31.86
C ILE A 188 -1.85 -20.23 -33.06
N LEU A 189 -2.34 -21.07 -33.96
CA LEU A 189 -1.72 -21.39 -35.23
C LEU A 189 -1.80 -20.12 -36.10
N PHE A 190 -0.98 -19.12 -35.83
CA PHE A 190 -0.70 -18.10 -36.83
C PHE A 190 0.10 -18.79 -37.94
N PHE A 191 -0.61 -19.27 -38.96
CA PHE A 191 -0.04 -19.59 -40.26
C PHE A 191 0.42 -18.28 -40.92
N ILE A 192 1.51 -17.70 -40.41
CA ILE A 192 2.26 -16.69 -41.14
C ILE A 192 3.68 -17.26 -41.29
N HIS A 193 3.98 -17.74 -42.50
CA HIS A 193 5.33 -18.11 -42.96
C HIS A 193 6.11 -19.22 -42.21
N ASN A 194 5.52 -20.40 -41.98
CA ASN A 194 6.26 -21.61 -41.56
C ASN A 194 7.14 -21.47 -40.30
N LEU A 195 6.86 -20.51 -39.41
CA LEU A 195 7.57 -20.33 -38.16
C LEU A 195 6.62 -20.58 -36.98
N GLN A 196 6.82 -21.70 -36.29
CA GLN A 196 6.06 -22.04 -35.09
C GLN A 196 6.61 -21.28 -33.90
N ILE A 197 6.01 -20.14 -33.55
CA ILE A 197 6.31 -19.40 -32.32
C ILE A 197 5.29 -19.83 -31.26
N ILE A 198 5.72 -20.67 -30.31
CA ILE A 198 4.94 -21.03 -29.13
C ILE A 198 5.37 -20.08 -28.00
N ILE A 199 4.50 -19.16 -27.58
CA ILE A 199 4.75 -18.33 -26.38
C ILE A 199 4.08 -19.04 -25.20
N PHE A 200 4.86 -19.73 -24.37
CA PHE A 200 4.37 -20.34 -23.14
C PHE A 200 4.26 -19.27 -22.05
N LEU A 201 3.04 -18.82 -21.71
CA LEU A 201 2.78 -17.99 -20.53
C LEU A 201 2.36 -18.88 -19.34
N GLN A 202 3.23 -19.79 -18.88
CA GLN A 202 2.92 -20.67 -17.75
C GLN A 202 3.21 -20.00 -16.41
N ASP A 203 2.20 -19.81 -15.55
CA ASP A 203 2.35 -19.25 -14.20
C ASP A 203 3.48 -19.91 -13.39
N ILE A 204 4.07 -19.17 -12.45
CA ILE A 204 5.15 -19.69 -11.61
C ILE A 204 4.66 -20.84 -10.71
N ALA A 205 5.54 -21.79 -10.39
CA ALA A 205 5.16 -22.96 -9.58
C ALA A 205 4.61 -22.57 -8.20
N GLN A 206 5.06 -21.44 -7.65
CA GLN A 206 4.65 -20.90 -6.35
C GLN A 206 3.45 -19.94 -6.44
N TYR A 207 2.81 -19.76 -7.60
CA TYR A 207 1.75 -18.77 -7.81
C TYR A 207 0.64 -18.90 -6.77
N SER A 208 0.09 -20.11 -6.61
CA SER A 208 -0.98 -20.37 -5.65
C SER A 208 -0.56 -20.09 -4.20
N ALA A 209 0.71 -20.33 -3.87
CA ALA A 209 1.22 -20.04 -2.53
C ALA A 209 1.27 -18.53 -2.27
N VAL A 210 1.78 -17.75 -3.22
CA VAL A 210 1.82 -16.28 -3.11
C VAL A 210 0.41 -15.70 -3.09
N GLN A 211 -0.47 -16.18 -3.98
CA GLN A 211 -1.87 -15.75 -4.02
C GLN A 211 -2.59 -16.05 -2.71
N ASN A 212 -2.39 -17.22 -2.10
CA ASN A 212 -2.98 -17.58 -0.82
C ASN A 212 -2.46 -16.69 0.32
N VAL A 213 -1.16 -16.35 0.34
CA VAL A 213 -0.64 -15.41 1.34
C VAL A 213 -1.25 -14.02 1.16
N LEU A 214 -1.26 -13.51 -0.07
CA LEU A 214 -1.84 -12.19 -0.37
C LEU A 214 -3.34 -12.14 -0.03
N ARG A 215 -4.12 -13.13 -0.46
CA ARG A 215 -5.56 -13.18 -0.22
C ARG A 215 -5.91 -13.53 1.22
N ASP A 216 -5.46 -14.68 1.70
CA ASP A 216 -5.98 -15.29 2.94
C ASP A 216 -5.24 -14.82 4.19
N GLU A 217 -3.97 -14.42 4.07
CA GLU A 217 -3.15 -13.98 5.22
C GLU A 217 -3.00 -12.46 5.32
N ILE A 218 -3.23 -11.70 4.23
CA ILE A 218 -3.06 -10.24 4.21
C ILE A 218 -4.38 -9.51 3.95
N VAL A 219 -4.99 -9.71 2.77
CA VAL A 219 -6.16 -8.92 2.34
C VAL A 219 -7.43 -9.29 3.12
N ASN A 220 -7.71 -10.58 3.29
CA ASN A 220 -8.92 -11.01 4.00
C ASN A 220 -8.89 -10.63 5.50
N PRO A 221 -7.78 -10.80 6.24
CA PRO A 221 -7.66 -10.28 7.60
C PRO A 221 -7.76 -8.75 7.64
N LEU A 222 -7.16 -8.04 6.69
CA LEU A 222 -7.27 -6.59 6.59
C LEU A 222 -8.72 -6.13 6.39
N ARG A 223 -9.48 -6.78 5.50
CA ARG A 223 -10.89 -6.41 5.25
C ARG A 223 -11.82 -6.81 6.40
N LYS A 224 -11.57 -7.96 7.04
CA LYS A 224 -12.46 -8.50 8.07
C LYS A 224 -12.17 -7.95 9.47
N ASN A 225 -10.90 -7.86 9.83
CA ASN A 225 -10.45 -7.49 11.18
C ASN A 225 -9.86 -6.07 11.23
N VAL A 226 -9.64 -5.46 10.05
CA VAL A 226 -9.05 -4.12 9.92
C VAL A 226 -7.63 -4.08 10.49
N PHE A 227 -6.96 -5.22 10.51
CA PHE A 227 -5.60 -5.34 10.99
C PHE A 227 -4.90 -6.54 10.35
N THR A 228 -3.68 -6.32 9.89
CA THR A 228 -2.77 -7.37 9.41
C THR A 228 -1.42 -7.21 10.07
N ARG A 229 -0.96 -8.30 10.71
CA ARG A 229 0.32 -8.33 11.43
C ARG A 229 1.50 -8.46 10.46
N ALA A 230 2.65 -7.90 10.85
CA ALA A 230 3.82 -7.78 9.99
C ALA A 230 4.45 -9.13 9.60
N ASP A 231 4.27 -10.19 10.39
CA ASP A 231 4.74 -11.55 10.06
C ASP A 231 4.14 -12.06 8.74
N ARG A 232 2.86 -11.75 8.47
CA ARG A 232 2.17 -12.10 7.22
C ARG A 232 2.76 -11.36 6.03
N VAL A 233 3.03 -10.07 6.21
CA VAL A 233 3.70 -9.23 5.20
C VAL A 233 5.13 -9.71 4.95
N MET A 234 5.85 -10.12 6.00
CA MET A 234 7.20 -10.68 5.87
C MET A 234 7.22 -12.00 5.09
N LYS A 235 6.19 -12.83 5.17
CA LYS A 235 6.06 -14.02 4.30
C LYS A 235 5.96 -13.61 2.83
N LEU A 236 5.16 -12.59 2.52
CA LEU A 236 5.07 -12.05 1.15
C LEU A 236 6.41 -11.46 0.69
N ARG A 237 7.12 -10.70 1.54
CA ARG A 237 8.46 -10.16 1.23
C ARG A 237 9.47 -11.26 0.93
N LYS A 238 9.44 -12.38 1.66
CA LYS A 238 10.30 -13.54 1.38
C LYS A 238 10.01 -14.16 0.01
N PHE A 239 8.74 -14.27 -0.38
CA PHE A 239 8.38 -14.73 -1.72
C PHE A 239 8.85 -13.76 -2.80
N LEU A 240 8.63 -12.45 -2.61
CA LEU A 240 9.08 -11.44 -3.57
C LEU A 240 10.60 -11.44 -3.73
N ASP A 241 11.37 -11.55 -2.65
CA ASP A 241 12.83 -11.59 -2.68
C ASP A 241 13.39 -12.87 -3.34
N GLN A 242 12.67 -13.99 -3.24
CA GLN A 242 13.05 -15.26 -3.86
C GLN A 242 12.67 -15.36 -5.35
N LEU A 243 11.55 -14.76 -5.73
CA LEU A 243 10.92 -14.97 -7.04
C LEU A 243 11.11 -13.78 -7.99
N SER A 244 11.43 -12.60 -7.47
CA SER A 244 11.64 -11.40 -8.28
C SER A 244 13.10 -11.15 -8.60
N SER A 245 13.35 -10.31 -9.61
CA SER A 245 14.69 -9.84 -9.94
C SER A 245 15.24 -8.77 -8.99
N VAL A 246 14.44 -8.30 -8.03
CA VAL A 246 14.79 -7.21 -7.11
C VAL A 246 15.29 -7.81 -5.80
N SER A 247 16.54 -7.52 -5.43
CA SER A 247 17.12 -7.99 -4.17
C SER A 247 16.88 -7.03 -3.02
N GLY A 248 16.91 -7.53 -1.78
CA GLY A 248 16.82 -6.70 -0.59
C GLY A 248 15.39 -6.33 -0.21
N LEU A 249 14.40 -6.99 -0.81
CA LEU A 249 12.98 -6.73 -0.52
C LEU A 249 12.61 -7.05 0.93
N THR A 250 13.41 -7.84 1.65
CA THR A 250 13.18 -8.20 3.05
C THR A 250 13.74 -7.22 4.08
N SER A 251 14.65 -6.32 3.69
CA SER A 251 15.40 -5.44 4.62
C SER A 251 15.48 -3.98 4.18
N GLU A 252 15.49 -3.72 2.88
CA GLU A 252 15.65 -2.38 2.32
C GLU A 252 14.30 -1.74 1.99
N GLU A 253 14.29 -0.41 2.05
CA GLU A 253 13.21 0.39 1.48
C GLU A 253 13.33 0.34 -0.04
N LYS A 254 12.21 0.07 -0.72
CA LYS A 254 12.13 0.04 -2.18
C LYS A 254 11.08 1.02 -2.67
N ASP A 255 11.11 1.30 -3.96
CA ASP A 255 10.08 2.11 -4.59
C ASP A 255 8.78 1.29 -4.76
N PRO A 256 7.58 1.85 -4.49
CA PRO A 256 6.31 1.22 -4.83
C PRO A 256 6.23 0.76 -6.29
N GLU A 257 6.89 1.45 -7.23
CA GLU A 257 6.99 1.04 -8.64
C GLU A 257 7.67 -0.32 -8.81
N GLU A 258 8.84 -0.49 -8.17
CA GLU A 258 9.60 -1.74 -8.24
C GLU A 258 8.77 -2.88 -7.65
N PHE A 259 8.11 -2.63 -6.52
CA PHE A 259 7.21 -3.59 -5.89
C PHE A 259 6.04 -3.97 -6.80
N LEU A 260 5.34 -3.01 -7.40
CA LEU A 260 4.21 -3.27 -8.28
C LEU A 260 4.63 -4.07 -9.51
N ASN A 261 5.79 -3.75 -10.11
CA ASN A 261 6.32 -4.53 -11.22
C ASN A 261 6.69 -5.96 -10.81
N SER A 262 7.32 -6.15 -9.65
CA SER A 262 7.63 -7.49 -9.12
C SER A 262 6.37 -8.31 -8.85
N LEU A 263 5.36 -7.72 -8.19
CA LEU A 263 4.13 -8.42 -7.86
C LEU A 263 3.26 -8.67 -9.09
N LEU A 264 2.94 -7.62 -9.87
CA LEU A 264 1.98 -7.69 -10.96
C LEU A 264 2.58 -8.38 -12.20
N SER A 265 3.81 -8.04 -12.59
CA SER A 265 4.42 -8.57 -13.82
C SER A 265 5.05 -9.94 -13.61
N GLN A 266 5.92 -10.07 -12.63
CA GLN A 266 6.78 -11.26 -12.50
C GLN A 266 6.06 -12.42 -11.81
N ILE A 267 5.31 -12.13 -10.74
CA ILE A 267 4.68 -13.15 -9.91
C ILE A 267 3.25 -13.43 -10.34
N MET A 268 2.41 -12.39 -10.34
CA MET A 268 0.99 -12.54 -10.61
C MET A 268 0.67 -12.52 -12.09
N ARG A 269 1.57 -12.07 -12.98
CA ARG A 269 1.36 -12.01 -14.45
C ARG A 269 0.02 -11.37 -14.84
N VAL A 270 -0.28 -10.23 -14.23
CA VAL A 270 -1.49 -9.47 -14.51
C VAL A 270 -1.33 -8.81 -15.88
N GLU A 271 -2.39 -8.73 -16.68
CA GLU A 271 -2.33 -7.94 -17.92
C GLU A 271 -2.14 -6.45 -17.55
N PRO A 272 -1.21 -5.72 -18.19
CA PRO A 272 -1.01 -4.31 -17.90
C PRO A 272 -2.31 -3.50 -18.03
N PHE A 273 -2.55 -2.61 -17.07
CA PHE A 273 -3.79 -1.83 -17.03
C PHE A 273 -3.87 -0.77 -18.14
N LEU A 274 -2.71 -0.29 -18.62
CA LEU A 274 -2.61 0.80 -19.58
C LEU A 274 -2.05 0.28 -20.91
N LYS A 275 -2.80 0.48 -21.98
CA LYS A 275 -2.39 0.22 -23.36
C LYS A 275 -2.27 1.54 -24.11
N LEU A 276 -1.05 1.91 -24.48
CA LEU A 276 -0.77 3.20 -25.14
C LEU A 276 -0.75 3.04 -26.67
N SER A 277 -1.12 4.11 -27.37
CA SER A 277 -1.04 4.21 -28.84
C SER A 277 0.41 4.08 -29.36
N SER A 278 1.41 4.36 -28.52
CA SER A 278 2.84 4.14 -28.80
C SER A 278 3.21 2.65 -28.94
N GLY A 279 2.32 1.73 -28.57
CA GLY A 279 2.58 0.29 -28.54
C GLY A 279 3.22 -0.21 -27.25
N GLN A 280 3.31 0.65 -26.23
CA GLN A 280 3.78 0.29 -24.89
C GLN A 280 2.61 -0.08 -23.98
N ASP A 281 2.82 -1.12 -23.18
CA ASP A 281 1.89 -1.57 -22.14
C ASP A 281 2.54 -1.38 -20.76
N SER A 282 1.81 -0.80 -19.80
CA SER A 282 2.33 -0.49 -18.46
C SER A 282 1.23 -0.62 -17.38
N TYR A 283 1.64 -0.78 -16.12
CA TYR A 283 0.72 -0.79 -14.97
C TYR A 283 0.43 0.62 -14.42
N PHE A 284 1.32 1.56 -14.67
CA PHE A 284 1.22 2.94 -14.18
C PHE A 284 1.78 3.91 -15.23
N TYR A 285 1.38 5.17 -15.12
CA TYR A 285 1.79 6.26 -16.00
C TYR A 285 2.60 7.30 -15.22
N GLN A 286 3.85 7.52 -15.65
CA GLN A 286 4.69 8.58 -15.13
C GLN A 286 4.38 9.90 -15.84
N LEU A 287 4.07 10.94 -15.06
CA LEU A 287 3.88 12.29 -15.60
C LEU A 287 5.22 12.88 -16.07
N PHE A 288 5.29 13.19 -17.36
CA PHE A 288 6.39 13.89 -18.01
C PHE A 288 5.91 15.27 -18.45
N VAL A 289 6.12 16.25 -17.59
CA VAL A 289 5.70 17.64 -17.83
C VAL A 289 6.91 18.57 -17.78
N GLU A 290 6.86 19.64 -18.57
CA GLU A 290 7.80 20.74 -18.44
C GLU A 290 7.25 21.73 -17.41
N LYS A 291 8.13 22.28 -16.58
CA LYS A 291 7.72 23.20 -15.53
C LYS A 291 7.21 24.51 -16.13
N ASP A 292 5.93 24.80 -15.91
CA ASP A 292 5.35 26.12 -16.19
C ASP A 292 5.43 26.96 -14.91
N GLU A 293 6.25 28.02 -14.94
CA GLU A 293 6.42 28.93 -13.79
C GLU A 293 5.14 29.69 -13.42
N ARG A 294 4.14 29.73 -14.31
CA ARG A 294 2.85 30.37 -14.05
C ARG A 294 1.94 29.50 -13.18
N LEU A 295 2.18 28.18 -13.16
CA LEU A 295 1.40 27.21 -12.38
C LEU A 295 2.07 26.98 -11.03
N THR A 296 1.52 27.61 -9.98
CA THR A 296 2.03 27.44 -8.61
C THR A 296 1.41 26.25 -7.89
N PHE A 297 0.18 25.88 -8.25
CA PHE A 297 -0.58 24.77 -7.66
C PHE A 297 -1.41 24.05 -8.73
N PRO A 298 -0.77 23.28 -9.63
CA PRO A 298 -1.46 22.58 -10.70
C PRO A 298 -2.29 21.40 -10.18
N THR A 299 -3.36 21.09 -10.89
CA THR A 299 -4.16 19.87 -10.64
C THR A 299 -3.56 18.67 -11.36
N VAL A 300 -3.83 17.45 -10.87
CA VAL A 300 -3.42 16.23 -11.57
C VAL A 300 -4.02 16.16 -12.97
N GLN A 301 -5.27 16.60 -13.18
CA GLN A 301 -5.87 16.70 -14.52
C GLN A 301 -5.00 17.54 -15.48
N GLN A 302 -4.58 18.74 -15.06
CA GLN A 302 -3.78 19.63 -15.90
C GLN A 302 -2.43 19.01 -16.27
N LEU A 303 -1.73 18.44 -15.29
CA LEU A 303 -0.43 17.79 -15.53
C LEU A 303 -0.57 16.54 -16.39
N PHE A 304 -1.64 15.78 -16.20
CA PHE A 304 -1.96 14.59 -16.96
C PHE A 304 -2.20 14.90 -18.43
N GLU A 305 -3.06 15.88 -18.71
CA GLU A 305 -3.32 16.36 -20.07
C GLU A 305 -2.07 16.93 -20.74
N GLN A 306 -1.27 17.73 -20.01
CA GLN A 306 -0.01 18.27 -20.51
C GLN A 306 0.99 17.15 -20.88
N SER A 307 1.06 16.10 -20.07
CA SER A 307 1.96 14.95 -20.28
C SER A 307 1.56 14.11 -21.49
N PHE A 308 0.25 13.85 -21.68
CA PHE A 308 -0.26 13.17 -22.87
C PHE A 308 -0.08 14.01 -24.13
N HIS A 309 -0.31 15.32 -24.00
CA HIS A 309 -0.12 16.27 -25.07
C HIS A 309 1.35 16.38 -25.51
N SER A 310 2.30 16.45 -24.57
CA SER A 310 3.74 16.57 -24.90
C SER A 310 4.26 15.29 -25.55
N SER A 311 3.83 14.13 -25.05
CA SER A 311 4.31 12.81 -25.48
C SER A 311 3.64 12.27 -26.75
N ASP A 312 2.58 12.92 -27.25
CA ASP A 312 1.79 12.48 -28.41
C ASP A 312 1.22 11.06 -28.30
N ILE A 313 0.83 10.68 -27.08
CA ILE A 313 0.26 9.37 -26.78
C ILE A 313 -1.25 9.49 -26.51
N LYS A 314 -1.98 8.39 -26.76
CA LYS A 314 -3.39 8.22 -26.40
C LYS A 314 -3.59 6.84 -25.76
N LEU A 315 -4.65 6.68 -24.99
CA LEU A 315 -5.06 5.41 -24.41
C LEU A 315 -5.90 4.63 -25.42
N LYS A 316 -5.56 3.37 -25.71
CA LYS A 316 -6.31 2.53 -26.66
C LYS A 316 -7.69 2.15 -26.13
N GLU A 317 -7.82 2.01 -24.82
CA GLU A 317 -9.07 1.65 -24.14
C GLU A 317 -9.14 2.34 -22.78
N VAL A 318 -10.34 2.39 -22.20
CA VAL A 318 -10.55 2.94 -20.85
C VAL A 318 -10.02 1.91 -19.84
N PRO A 319 -9.00 2.24 -19.04
CA PRO A 319 -8.46 1.29 -18.08
C PRO A 319 -9.42 1.14 -16.89
N SER A 320 -9.52 -0.08 -16.33
CA SER A 320 -10.27 -0.31 -15.09
C SER A 320 -9.62 0.39 -13.88
N CYS A 321 -8.28 0.48 -13.90
CA CYS A 321 -7.45 1.15 -12.92
C CYS A 321 -6.42 2.02 -13.61
N LEU A 322 -6.26 3.27 -13.16
CA LEU A 322 -5.22 4.18 -13.64
C LEU A 322 -4.37 4.64 -12.46
N ILE A 323 -3.11 4.24 -12.43
CA ILE A 323 -2.13 4.67 -11.43
C ILE A 323 -1.24 5.72 -12.07
N ILE A 324 -1.22 6.93 -11.52
CA ILE A 324 -0.43 8.06 -12.02
C ILE A 324 0.67 8.39 -11.01
N GLN A 325 1.92 8.34 -11.46
CA GLN A 325 3.07 8.80 -10.68
C GLN A 325 3.28 10.30 -10.88
N MET A 326 3.49 11.00 -9.77
CA MET A 326 3.75 12.44 -9.77
C MET A 326 5.13 12.76 -10.35
N PRO A 327 5.34 13.93 -10.97
CA PRO A 327 6.59 14.30 -11.63
C PRO A 327 7.69 14.59 -10.59
N ARG A 328 8.35 13.54 -10.12
CA ARG A 328 9.47 13.58 -9.19
C ARG A 328 10.73 13.01 -9.83
N PHE A 329 11.87 13.58 -9.48
CA PHE A 329 13.18 13.11 -9.94
C PHE A 329 14.05 12.78 -8.73
N GLY A 330 14.14 11.49 -8.40
CA GLY A 330 14.83 11.02 -7.20
C GLY A 330 14.15 11.51 -5.90
N LYS A 331 14.88 11.41 -4.77
CA LYS A 331 14.33 11.71 -3.43
C LYS A 331 14.15 13.20 -3.13
N ASN A 332 14.94 14.07 -3.79
CA ASN A 332 15.07 15.46 -3.38
C ASN A 332 14.38 16.45 -4.33
N TYR A 333 14.01 16.04 -5.55
CA TYR A 333 13.46 16.95 -6.54
C TYR A 333 12.00 16.66 -6.83
N LYS A 334 11.14 17.61 -6.44
CA LYS A 334 9.73 17.68 -6.80
C LYS A 334 9.58 18.79 -7.85
N MET A 335 8.96 18.49 -8.98
CA MET A 335 8.81 19.49 -10.05
C MET A 335 7.95 20.68 -9.62
N TYR A 336 6.86 20.38 -8.92
CA TYR A 336 5.99 21.37 -8.29
C TYR A 336 5.99 21.16 -6.77
N PRO A 337 5.99 22.24 -5.96
CA PRO A 337 6.00 22.14 -4.51
C PRO A 337 4.67 21.65 -3.93
N ARG A 338 3.56 21.94 -4.62
CA ARG A 338 2.20 21.52 -4.29
C ARG A 338 1.51 21.06 -5.55
N ILE A 339 0.80 19.95 -5.49
CA ILE A 339 -0.06 19.43 -6.57
C ILE A 339 -1.41 19.09 -5.95
N LEU A 340 -2.50 19.44 -6.62
CA LEU A 340 -3.86 19.08 -6.19
C LEU A 340 -4.28 17.76 -6.85
N PRO A 341 -4.46 16.66 -6.09
CA PRO A 341 -5.07 15.46 -6.62
C PRO A 341 -6.51 15.74 -7.07
N SER A 342 -6.81 15.50 -8.34
CA SER A 342 -8.17 15.70 -8.86
C SER A 342 -9.07 14.60 -8.31
N GLN A 343 -10.22 14.92 -7.72
CA GLN A 343 -11.16 13.88 -7.23
C GLN A 343 -11.71 13.03 -8.36
N VAL A 344 -11.91 13.65 -9.52
CA VAL A 344 -12.40 13.04 -10.74
C VAL A 344 -11.44 13.42 -11.85
N LEU A 345 -11.03 12.43 -12.63
CA LEU A 345 -10.16 12.59 -13.79
C LEU A 345 -10.97 12.37 -15.06
N ASP A 346 -10.98 13.36 -15.96
CA ASP A 346 -11.61 13.24 -17.27
C ASP A 346 -10.61 12.64 -18.26
N VAL A 347 -10.93 11.46 -18.77
CA VAL A 347 -10.07 10.74 -19.73
C VAL A 347 -10.62 10.79 -21.15
N THR A 348 -11.74 11.48 -21.40
CA THR A 348 -12.45 11.48 -22.68
C THR A 348 -11.54 11.86 -23.85
N ASP A 349 -10.77 12.95 -23.70
CA ASP A 349 -9.96 13.53 -24.77
C ASP A 349 -8.60 12.84 -24.98
N ILE A 350 -8.25 11.88 -24.14
CA ILE A 350 -7.01 11.09 -24.28
C ILE A 350 -7.24 9.68 -24.82
N ILE A 351 -8.49 9.21 -24.86
CA ILE A 351 -8.83 7.94 -25.47
C ILE A 351 -8.65 8.06 -27.00
N GLU A 352 -8.02 7.04 -27.58
CA GLU A 352 -7.84 6.92 -29.02
C GLU A 352 -9.18 6.68 -29.69
N ASP A 353 -9.40 7.35 -30.82
CA ASP A 353 -10.61 7.21 -31.60
C ASP A 353 -10.59 5.83 -32.29
N CYS A 354 -11.10 4.81 -31.58
CA CYS A 354 -11.04 3.40 -31.96
C CYS A 354 -11.50 3.17 -33.40
N THR A 355 -10.53 3.00 -34.30
CA THR A 355 -10.74 2.53 -35.68
C THR A 355 -10.35 1.07 -35.86
N LEU A 356 -9.61 0.48 -34.90
CA LEU A 356 -8.90 -0.79 -35.09
C LEU A 356 -9.56 -2.03 -34.45
N LEU A 357 -10.55 -1.88 -33.57
CA LEU A 357 -11.31 -3.02 -33.05
C LEU A 357 -12.66 -3.23 -33.74
N ALA A 358 -13.18 -2.23 -34.45
CA ALA A 358 -14.42 -2.37 -35.20
C ALA A 358 -14.38 -3.53 -36.23
N ASN A 359 -13.22 -3.83 -36.82
CA ASN A 359 -13.13 -4.86 -37.87
C ASN A 359 -12.84 -6.28 -37.36
N ILE A 360 -12.28 -6.46 -36.16
CA ILE A 360 -11.99 -7.79 -35.59
C ILE A 360 -13.09 -8.23 -34.59
N PHE A 361 -13.74 -7.28 -33.90
CA PHE A 361 -14.82 -7.58 -32.95
C PHE A 361 -16.21 -7.73 -33.59
N ASN A 362 -16.37 -7.40 -34.87
CA ASN A 362 -17.65 -7.57 -35.59
C ASN A 362 -18.15 -9.03 -35.67
N PHE A 363 -17.29 -10.02 -35.39
CA PHE A 363 -17.69 -11.43 -35.40
C PHE A 363 -18.23 -11.94 -34.06
N LEU A 364 -17.99 -11.24 -32.93
CA LEU A 364 -18.43 -11.65 -31.59
C LEU A 364 -19.46 -10.71 -30.96
N ASN A 365 -19.50 -9.42 -31.32
CA ASN A 365 -20.39 -8.42 -30.71
C ASN A 365 -21.76 -8.27 -31.36
N ALA A 366 -22.20 -9.20 -32.20
CA ALA A 366 -23.60 -9.25 -32.67
C ALA A 366 -24.64 -9.43 -31.52
N LEU A 367 -24.18 -9.59 -30.27
CA LEU A 367 -25.02 -9.70 -29.07
C LEU A 367 -24.81 -8.58 -28.03
N ILE A 368 -23.78 -7.73 -28.15
CA ILE A 368 -23.48 -6.67 -27.18
C ILE A 368 -23.01 -5.42 -27.94
N ASN A 369 -23.91 -4.43 -28.08
CA ASN A 369 -23.64 -3.14 -28.70
C ASN A 369 -22.68 -2.29 -27.85
N PHE A 370 -21.37 -2.54 -27.92
CA PHE A 370 -20.38 -1.73 -27.21
C PHE A 370 -19.24 -1.33 -28.18
N GLU A 371 -19.49 -0.30 -28.99
CA GLU A 371 -18.44 0.37 -29.76
C GLU A 371 -17.82 1.44 -28.85
N ILE A 372 -16.64 1.17 -28.28
CA ILE A 372 -15.90 2.13 -27.42
C ILE A 372 -15.22 3.15 -28.32
N ALA A 373 -15.99 4.08 -28.89
CA ALA A 373 -15.45 5.34 -29.37
C ALA A 373 -15.96 6.44 -28.43
N ALA A 374 -15.05 7.24 -27.87
CA ALA A 374 -15.40 8.37 -27.01
C ALA A 374 -15.65 9.60 -27.90
N PRO A 375 -16.90 9.94 -28.25
CA PRO A 375 -17.18 11.08 -29.10
C PRO A 375 -16.80 12.37 -28.39
N ARG A 376 -15.98 13.20 -29.04
CA ARG A 376 -15.54 14.47 -28.45
C ARG A 376 -16.52 15.59 -28.75
N GLN A 377 -16.62 16.51 -27.80
CA GLN A 377 -17.42 17.71 -27.95
C GLN A 377 -16.59 18.86 -28.53
N CYS A 378 -17.18 19.61 -29.46
CA CYS A 378 -16.57 20.80 -30.01
C CYS A 378 -16.52 21.88 -28.95
N SER A 379 -15.32 22.37 -28.66
CA SER A 379 -15.05 23.39 -27.64
C SER A 379 -15.78 24.73 -27.84
N VAL A 380 -16.20 25.03 -29.07
CA VAL A 380 -16.84 26.31 -29.41
C VAL A 380 -18.37 26.24 -29.35
N CYS A 381 -18.97 25.18 -29.89
CA CYS A 381 -20.43 25.10 -30.05
C CYS A 381 -21.09 23.99 -29.24
N GLY A 382 -20.32 23.14 -28.55
CA GLY A 382 -20.85 22.03 -27.77
C GLY A 382 -21.41 20.88 -28.60
N LYS A 383 -21.34 20.92 -29.95
CA LYS A 383 -21.78 19.82 -30.83
C LYS A 383 -20.66 18.80 -31.04
N LEU A 384 -20.96 17.71 -31.74
CA LEU A 384 -19.97 16.69 -32.12
C LEU A 384 -18.74 17.27 -32.84
N ALA A 385 -17.55 16.94 -32.34
CA ALA A 385 -16.30 17.24 -33.00
C ALA A 385 -15.97 16.20 -34.07
N GLU A 386 -15.43 16.66 -35.20
CA GLU A 386 -14.95 15.82 -36.30
C GLU A 386 -13.47 16.02 -36.57
N TYR A 387 -12.86 17.03 -35.94
CA TYR A 387 -11.49 17.41 -36.14
C TYR A 387 -10.82 17.68 -34.80
N GLU A 388 -9.56 17.31 -34.70
CA GLU A 388 -8.66 17.60 -33.59
C GLU A 388 -7.52 18.49 -34.10
N CYS A 389 -7.24 19.58 -33.40
CA CYS A 389 -6.08 20.42 -33.66
C CYS A 389 -5.24 20.51 -32.39
N ARG A 390 -4.13 19.76 -32.37
CA ARG A 390 -3.21 19.69 -31.23
C ARG A 390 -2.62 21.05 -30.89
N GLU A 391 -2.20 21.82 -31.89
CA GLU A 391 -1.62 23.16 -31.71
C GLU A 391 -2.58 24.18 -31.08
N CYS A 392 -3.89 23.89 -31.02
CA CYS A 392 -4.84 24.72 -30.29
C CYS A 392 -4.77 24.54 -28.75
N PHE A 393 -4.05 23.55 -28.24
CA PHE A 393 -3.83 23.36 -26.80
C PHE A 393 -3.20 24.60 -26.16
N GLY A 394 -3.77 25.09 -25.06
CA GLY A 394 -3.32 26.31 -24.37
C GLY A 394 -3.45 27.63 -25.17
N SER A 395 -3.90 27.59 -26.43
CA SER A 395 -3.99 28.78 -27.31
C SER A 395 -5.31 29.54 -27.20
N LEU A 396 -6.36 28.89 -26.69
CA LEU A 396 -7.72 29.44 -26.59
C LEU A 396 -7.93 30.24 -25.30
N GLN A 397 -7.62 29.66 -24.14
CA GLN A 397 -7.58 30.33 -22.84
C GLN A 397 -6.44 29.75 -21.99
N VAL A 398 -5.90 30.56 -21.08
CA VAL A 398 -4.90 30.11 -20.12
C VAL A 398 -5.58 29.13 -19.15
N GLY A 399 -5.05 27.90 -19.05
CA GLY A 399 -5.64 26.83 -18.23
C GLY A 399 -6.66 25.96 -18.97
N SER A 400 -6.89 26.18 -20.27
CA SER A 400 -7.69 25.28 -21.10
C SER A 400 -7.03 23.93 -21.29
N GLY A 401 -7.78 22.87 -21.00
CA GLY A 401 -7.35 21.49 -21.16
C GLY A 401 -7.39 20.95 -22.60
N LEU A 402 -7.22 19.63 -22.73
CA LEU A 402 -7.29 18.93 -24.02
C LEU A 402 -8.64 19.08 -24.73
N GLU A 403 -9.71 19.32 -23.99
CA GLU A 403 -11.06 19.58 -24.51
C GLU A 403 -11.12 20.73 -25.53
N CYS A 404 -10.18 21.69 -25.43
CA CYS A 404 -10.10 22.83 -26.34
C CYS A 404 -9.51 22.49 -27.73
N THR A 405 -9.03 21.27 -27.92
CA THR A 405 -8.43 20.82 -29.19
C THR A 405 -9.44 20.23 -30.17
N ALA A 406 -10.67 19.95 -29.74
CA ALA A 406 -11.70 19.29 -30.55
C ALA A 406 -12.68 20.30 -31.18
N PHE A 407 -12.92 20.16 -32.48
CA PHE A 407 -13.76 21.08 -33.27
C PHE A 407 -14.71 20.35 -34.23
N CYS A 408 -15.91 20.90 -34.42
CA CYS A 408 -16.73 20.58 -35.58
C CYS A 408 -16.18 21.28 -36.84
N GLN A 409 -16.58 20.83 -38.03
CA GLN A 409 -16.04 21.36 -39.29
C GLN A 409 -16.21 22.89 -39.44
N HIS A 410 -17.33 23.44 -38.96
CA HIS A 410 -17.60 24.88 -39.05
C HIS A 410 -16.74 25.67 -38.05
N CYS A 411 -16.74 25.27 -36.78
CA CYS A 411 -15.98 25.95 -35.74
C CYS A 411 -14.47 25.86 -35.94
N LEU A 412 -13.97 24.77 -36.53
CA LEU A 412 -12.57 24.64 -36.90
C LEU A 412 -12.15 25.79 -37.82
N LYS A 413 -12.88 26.00 -38.93
CA LYS A 413 -12.60 27.09 -39.87
C LYS A 413 -12.63 28.44 -39.17
N THR A 414 -13.67 28.71 -38.40
CA THR A 414 -13.83 29.99 -37.68
C THR A 414 -12.71 30.24 -36.68
N ALA A 415 -12.32 29.23 -35.89
CA ALA A 415 -11.23 29.36 -34.91
C ALA A 415 -9.87 29.62 -35.59
N HIS A 416 -9.62 28.96 -36.72
CA HIS A 416 -8.36 29.05 -37.46
C HIS A 416 -8.27 30.26 -38.40
N LEU A 417 -9.30 31.09 -38.52
CA LEU A 417 -9.19 32.42 -39.14
C LEU A 417 -8.34 33.39 -38.31
N HIS A 418 -8.16 33.12 -37.02
CA HIS A 418 -7.37 33.97 -36.13
C HIS A 418 -5.88 33.90 -36.50
N ALA A 419 -5.20 35.05 -36.61
CA ALA A 419 -3.81 35.14 -37.08
C ALA A 419 -2.82 34.23 -36.34
N LYS A 420 -3.02 34.02 -35.03
CA LYS A 420 -2.19 33.12 -34.21
C LYS A 420 -2.37 31.63 -34.53
N ARG A 421 -3.43 31.24 -35.23
CA ARG A 421 -3.85 29.84 -35.44
C ARG A 421 -4.00 29.46 -36.92
N ALA A 422 -3.75 30.40 -37.82
CA ALA A 422 -3.92 30.19 -39.26
C ALA A 422 -3.01 29.10 -39.83
N ASN A 423 -1.87 28.85 -39.19
CA ASN A 423 -0.89 27.87 -39.62
C ASN A 423 -1.04 26.51 -38.91
N HIS A 424 -2.03 26.34 -38.02
CA HIS A 424 -2.18 25.07 -37.31
C HIS A 424 -2.70 23.97 -38.23
N THR A 425 -2.25 22.75 -37.97
CA THR A 425 -2.66 21.54 -38.69
C THR A 425 -3.73 20.80 -37.89
N SER A 426 -4.85 20.49 -38.55
CA SER A 426 -5.94 19.70 -37.96
C SER A 426 -5.99 18.28 -38.53
N LYS A 427 -6.23 17.30 -37.67
CA LYS A 427 -6.45 15.89 -38.03
C LYS A 427 -7.94 15.58 -37.96
N LYS A 428 -8.46 14.78 -38.90
CA LYS A 428 -9.83 14.28 -38.83
C LYS A 428 -9.90 13.11 -37.83
N ILE A 429 -10.84 13.15 -36.90
CA ILE A 429 -11.07 12.08 -35.93
C ILE A 429 -12.17 11.14 -36.42
N TYR A 430 -12.11 9.87 -35.99
CA TYR A 430 -13.16 8.90 -36.30
C TYR A 430 -14.36 9.15 -35.39
N VAL A 431 -15.55 9.15 -35.98
CA VAL A 431 -16.81 9.25 -35.24
C VAL A 431 -17.75 8.17 -35.76
N PRO A 432 -18.28 7.29 -34.88
CA PRO A 432 -19.23 6.25 -35.28
C PRO A 432 -20.50 6.84 -35.90
N ARG A 433 -21.15 6.06 -36.76
CA ARG A 433 -22.32 6.53 -37.52
C ARG A 433 -23.51 6.85 -36.62
N ASP A 434 -23.69 6.09 -35.55
CA ASP A 434 -24.82 6.25 -34.63
C ASP A 434 -24.76 7.60 -33.91
N PHE A 435 -23.57 8.02 -33.48
CA PHE A 435 -23.34 9.34 -32.90
C PHE A 435 -23.55 10.48 -33.90
N LYS A 436 -23.27 10.26 -35.20
CA LYS A 436 -23.55 11.27 -36.24
C LYS A 436 -25.04 11.47 -36.46
N VAL A 437 -25.84 10.40 -36.37
CA VAL A 437 -27.30 10.47 -36.55
C VAL A 437 -27.96 11.11 -35.32
N MET A 438 -27.43 10.89 -34.13
CA MET A 438 -27.99 11.40 -32.86
C MET A 438 -27.36 12.71 -32.37
N ALA A 439 -26.43 13.31 -33.13
CA ALA A 439 -25.62 14.45 -32.71
C ALA A 439 -26.42 15.69 -32.26
N ASP A 440 -27.60 15.92 -32.83
CA ASP A 440 -28.46 17.07 -32.49
C ASP A 440 -29.46 16.78 -31.35
N HIS A 441 -29.52 15.55 -30.85
CA HIS A 441 -30.51 15.11 -29.84
C HIS A 441 -29.88 14.49 -28.59
N MET A 442 -28.55 14.50 -28.46
CA MET A 442 -27.85 13.82 -27.37
C MET A 442 -26.71 14.67 -26.82
N VAL A 443 -26.57 14.66 -25.49
CA VAL A 443 -25.37 15.15 -24.81
C VAL A 443 -24.31 14.06 -24.92
N LEU A 444 -23.13 14.39 -25.45
CA LEU A 444 -22.07 13.42 -25.61
C LEU A 444 -21.55 12.96 -24.24
N PRO A 445 -21.45 11.64 -24.00
CA PRO A 445 -20.95 11.12 -22.74
C PRO A 445 -19.47 11.46 -22.58
N ARG A 446 -19.08 11.91 -21.39
CA ARG A 446 -17.69 12.01 -20.96
C ARG A 446 -17.35 10.85 -20.04
N LEU A 447 -16.11 10.39 -20.15
CA LEU A 447 -15.56 9.27 -19.41
C LEU A 447 -14.74 9.80 -18.25
N TYR A 448 -15.15 9.44 -17.05
CA TYR A 448 -14.54 9.89 -15.81
C TYR A 448 -13.99 8.72 -15.01
N MET A 449 -12.91 8.98 -14.27
CA MET A 449 -12.35 8.07 -13.29
C MET A 449 -12.31 8.74 -11.93
N GLU A 450 -12.62 7.99 -10.88
CA GLU A 450 -12.69 8.49 -9.51
C GLU A 450 -11.38 8.20 -8.77
N LEU A 451 -10.83 9.21 -8.11
CA LEU A 451 -9.68 9.06 -7.20
C LEU A 451 -10.11 8.28 -5.97
N PHE A 452 -9.43 7.17 -5.68
CA PHE A 452 -9.71 6.36 -4.48
C PHE A 452 -8.52 6.23 -3.54
N ALA A 453 -7.29 6.49 -4.00
CA ALA A 453 -6.12 6.48 -3.12
C ALA A 453 -5.01 7.43 -3.58
N VAL A 454 -4.28 7.99 -2.60
CA VAL A 454 -3.07 8.78 -2.81
C VAL A 454 -1.98 8.24 -1.89
N VAL A 455 -0.92 7.68 -2.47
CA VAL A 455 0.28 7.28 -1.74
C VAL A 455 1.20 8.49 -1.67
N CYS A 456 1.68 8.83 -0.48
CA CYS A 456 2.52 10.00 -0.23
C CYS A 456 3.88 9.60 0.36
N ILE A 457 4.93 10.36 0.02
CA ILE A 457 6.27 10.26 0.59
C ILE A 457 6.90 11.65 0.80
N GLU A 458 7.36 11.90 2.03
CA GLU A 458 8.10 13.13 2.37
C GLU A 458 9.59 12.94 2.07
N THR A 459 10.23 11.96 2.75
CA THR A 459 11.66 11.64 2.59
C THR A 459 11.90 10.16 2.33
N SER A 460 11.46 9.30 3.24
CA SER A 460 11.72 7.85 3.24
C SER A 460 10.62 7.05 3.97
N HIS A 461 9.43 7.63 4.06
CA HIS A 461 8.30 6.99 4.74
C HIS A 461 7.02 7.19 3.94
N TYR A 462 6.53 6.09 3.39
CA TYR A 462 5.31 6.04 2.63
C TYR A 462 4.09 5.94 3.55
N VAL A 463 3.11 6.77 3.28
CA VAL A 463 1.79 6.77 3.92
C VAL A 463 0.71 6.79 2.84
N ALA A 464 -0.52 6.48 3.20
CA ALA A 464 -1.63 6.46 2.24
C ALA A 464 -2.82 7.28 2.72
N PHE A 465 -3.43 8.02 1.81
CA PHE A 465 -4.80 8.51 1.93
C PHE A 465 -5.69 7.62 1.08
N VAL A 466 -6.72 7.01 1.67
CA VAL A 466 -7.61 6.10 0.96
C VAL A 466 -9.06 6.50 1.20
N LYS A 467 -9.85 6.48 0.13
CA LYS A 467 -11.28 6.79 0.12
C LYS A 467 -12.05 5.56 0.59
N ALA A 468 -12.86 5.72 1.63
CA ALA A 468 -13.53 4.62 2.29
C ALA A 468 -14.96 4.33 1.76
N GLY A 469 -15.38 5.06 0.73
CA GLY A 469 -16.69 4.90 0.09
C GLY A 469 -16.69 5.46 -1.34
N SER A 470 -17.87 5.41 -1.98
CA SER A 470 -18.06 5.90 -3.35
C SER A 470 -18.69 7.29 -3.38
N GLY A 471 -18.33 8.10 -4.37
CA GLY A 471 -18.91 9.42 -4.59
C GLY A 471 -18.08 10.56 -3.99
N PRO A 472 -18.37 11.82 -4.37
CA PRO A 472 -17.53 12.98 -4.04
C PRO A 472 -17.44 13.25 -2.53
N ASP A 473 -18.50 12.99 -1.78
CA ASP A 473 -18.59 13.26 -0.34
C ASP A 473 -18.14 12.08 0.53
N ALA A 474 -17.58 11.01 -0.07
CA ALA A 474 -17.16 9.84 0.68
C ALA A 474 -16.03 10.18 1.67
N PRO A 475 -16.00 9.53 2.83
CA PRO A 475 -15.01 9.81 3.86
C PRO A 475 -13.64 9.26 3.48
N TRP A 476 -12.58 9.89 4.00
CA TRP A 476 -11.18 9.54 3.73
C TRP A 476 -10.45 9.16 5.00
N CYS A 477 -9.64 8.11 4.93
CA CYS A 477 -8.71 7.75 5.99
C CYS A 477 -7.26 8.03 5.59
N PHE A 478 -6.50 8.51 6.55
CA PHE A 478 -5.04 8.51 6.53
C PHE A 478 -4.54 7.23 7.19
N PHE A 479 -3.55 6.58 6.59
CA PHE A 479 -2.94 5.35 7.08
C PHE A 479 -1.42 5.50 7.16
N ASP A 480 -0.89 5.16 8.34
CA ASP A 480 0.54 5.07 8.60
C ASP A 480 0.87 3.70 9.25
N SER A 481 1.73 2.92 8.59
CA SER A 481 2.11 1.58 9.04
C SER A 481 3.07 1.57 10.23
N MET A 482 3.70 2.71 10.53
CA MET A 482 4.71 2.88 11.59
C MET A 482 4.44 4.14 12.44
N ALA A 483 3.16 4.45 12.67
CA ALA A 483 2.72 5.65 13.39
C ALA A 483 3.30 5.74 14.82
N ASP A 484 3.40 4.60 15.51
CA ASP A 484 3.91 4.51 16.87
C ASP A 484 4.76 3.23 17.05
N ARG A 485 5.53 3.13 18.12
CA ARG A 485 6.40 1.98 18.41
C ARG A 485 6.35 1.61 19.89
N LYS A 486 6.12 0.33 20.17
CA LYS A 486 6.19 -0.21 21.52
C LYS A 486 7.50 -0.99 21.72
N GLY A 487 8.30 -0.57 22.70
CA GLY A 487 9.56 -1.20 23.05
C GLY A 487 10.76 -0.73 22.21
N GLU A 488 11.97 -1.10 22.65
CA GLU A 488 13.22 -0.66 22.03
C GLU A 488 13.71 -1.66 20.95
N LYS A 489 14.74 -2.47 21.28
CA LYS A 489 15.42 -3.37 20.32
C LYS A 489 14.56 -4.53 19.84
N ASN A 490 13.72 -5.10 20.72
CA ASN A 490 12.75 -6.14 20.38
C ASN A 490 11.33 -5.57 20.27
N GLY A 491 11.21 -4.25 20.07
CA GLY A 491 9.93 -3.58 19.94
C GLY A 491 9.28 -3.84 18.57
N TYR A 492 7.99 -3.53 18.50
CA TYR A 492 7.20 -3.62 17.28
C TYR A 492 6.51 -2.29 17.00
N ASN A 493 6.23 -2.03 15.72
CA ASN A 493 5.49 -0.85 15.31
C ASN A 493 3.99 -1.06 15.49
N ILE A 494 3.28 0.03 15.69
CA ILE A 494 1.83 0.10 15.82
C ILE A 494 1.32 0.90 14.62
N PRO A 495 0.56 0.28 13.71
CA PRO A 495 -0.06 1.01 12.62
C PRO A 495 -1.27 1.78 13.14
N GLU A 496 -1.59 2.89 12.46
CA GLU A 496 -2.72 3.74 12.81
C GLU A 496 -3.50 4.14 11.56
N MET A 497 -4.83 4.09 11.69
CA MET A 497 -5.76 4.66 10.72
C MET A 497 -6.45 5.86 11.36
N THR A 498 -6.46 7.00 10.68
CA THR A 498 -7.05 8.25 11.18
C THR A 498 -8.07 8.78 10.17
N SER A 499 -9.28 9.09 10.62
CA SER A 499 -10.30 9.74 9.78
C SER A 499 -9.92 11.20 9.53
N VAL A 500 -9.99 11.65 8.28
CA VAL A 500 -9.67 13.03 7.89
C VAL A 500 -10.90 13.69 7.29
N ARG A 501 -11.68 14.37 8.15
CA ARG A 501 -12.99 14.94 7.78
C ARG A 501 -12.89 16.01 6.70
N GLU A 502 -11.84 16.83 6.77
CA GLU A 502 -11.68 17.98 5.88
C GLU A 502 -11.12 17.61 4.51
N LEU A 503 -10.69 16.36 4.29
CA LEU A 503 -9.97 15.98 3.08
C LEU A 503 -10.81 16.15 1.81
N SER A 504 -12.10 15.79 1.84
CA SER A 504 -13.01 15.99 0.70
C SER A 504 -13.16 17.47 0.36
N GLN A 505 -13.17 18.34 1.37
CA GLN A 505 -13.17 19.80 1.16
C GLN A 505 -11.84 20.27 0.57
N TRP A 506 -10.71 19.77 1.06
CA TRP A 506 -9.37 20.12 0.58
C TRP A 506 -9.14 19.71 -0.88
N LEU A 507 -9.74 18.60 -1.31
CA LEU A 507 -9.67 18.13 -2.69
C LEU A 507 -10.62 18.87 -3.64
N SER A 508 -11.55 19.68 -3.13
CA SER A 508 -12.42 20.51 -3.97
C SER A 508 -11.66 21.73 -4.50
N ASP A 509 -11.98 22.20 -5.71
CA ASP A 509 -11.28 23.35 -6.32
C ASP A 509 -11.32 24.60 -5.41
N GLU A 510 -12.46 24.87 -4.80
CA GLU A 510 -12.64 26.01 -3.89
C GLU A 510 -11.84 25.82 -2.59
N GLY A 511 -11.96 24.66 -1.94
CA GLY A 511 -11.27 24.40 -0.68
C GLY A 511 -9.75 24.34 -0.84
N ALA A 512 -9.28 23.75 -1.93
CA ALA A 512 -7.87 23.73 -2.31
C ALA A 512 -7.33 25.15 -2.53
N ARG A 513 -8.09 26.01 -3.25
CA ARG A 513 -7.72 27.41 -3.47
C ARG A 513 -7.62 28.18 -2.16
N VAL A 514 -8.64 28.11 -1.31
CA VAL A 514 -8.69 28.82 -0.02
C VAL A 514 -7.50 28.42 0.86
N ILE A 515 -7.19 27.13 0.96
CA ILE A 515 -6.06 26.66 1.77
C ILE A 515 -4.74 27.09 1.18
N ASN A 516 -4.59 27.00 -0.14
CA ASN A 516 -3.36 27.39 -0.82
C ASN A 516 -3.09 28.90 -0.66
N GLU A 517 -4.11 29.75 -0.75
CA GLU A 517 -4.01 31.21 -0.57
C GLU A 517 -3.78 31.60 0.89
N THR A 518 -4.43 30.92 1.84
CA THR A 518 -4.29 31.22 3.26
C THR A 518 -2.94 30.75 3.81
N ALA A 519 -2.42 29.61 3.32
CA ALA A 519 -1.16 29.05 3.76
C ALA A 519 0.02 29.53 2.89
N VAL A 520 0.48 30.75 3.16
CA VAL A 520 1.62 31.40 2.48
C VAL A 520 2.93 30.58 2.59
N LYS A 521 3.07 29.73 3.62
CA LYS A 521 4.20 28.80 3.80
C LYS A 521 3.69 27.40 4.09
N ASP A 522 4.39 26.38 3.60
CA ASP A 522 4.02 24.96 3.79
C ASP A 522 3.93 24.54 5.26
N LYS A 523 4.64 25.23 6.16
CA LYS A 523 4.59 24.99 7.61
C LYS A 523 3.26 25.38 8.26
N VAL A 524 2.44 26.18 7.58
CA VAL A 524 1.14 26.66 8.09
C VAL A 524 0.01 25.72 7.66
N LEU A 525 0.26 24.84 6.69
CA LEU A 525 -0.71 23.84 6.27
C LEU A 525 -0.99 22.85 7.41
N PRO A 526 -2.24 22.38 7.56
CA PRO A 526 -2.54 21.21 8.37
C PRO A 526 -1.64 20.03 7.97
N GLU A 527 -1.25 19.21 8.94
CA GLU A 527 -0.28 18.12 8.71
C GLU A 527 -0.71 17.19 7.56
N HIS A 528 -1.94 16.70 7.59
CA HIS A 528 -2.48 15.85 6.53
C HIS A 528 -2.60 16.56 5.18
N ALA A 529 -2.98 17.84 5.17
CA ALA A 529 -3.05 18.64 3.94
C ALA A 529 -1.66 18.86 3.31
N LYS A 530 -0.64 19.12 4.14
CA LYS A 530 0.76 19.19 3.72
C LYS A 530 1.21 17.87 3.10
N ARG A 531 0.95 16.75 3.78
CA ARG A 531 1.28 15.40 3.28
C ARG A 531 0.56 15.10 1.96
N LEU A 532 -0.68 15.52 1.80
CA LEU A 532 -1.44 15.31 0.57
C LEU A 532 -0.89 16.15 -0.60
N PHE A 533 -0.77 17.47 -0.43
CA PHE A 533 -0.42 18.37 -1.53
C PHE A 533 1.07 18.41 -1.86
N CYS A 534 1.93 18.37 -0.85
CA CYS A 534 3.38 18.46 -1.04
C CYS A 534 4.00 17.09 -1.25
N ASP A 535 3.43 16.03 -0.66
CA ASP A 535 4.07 14.72 -0.58
C ASP A 535 3.40 13.64 -1.45
N ALA A 536 2.40 13.95 -2.28
CA ALA A 536 1.83 13.01 -3.25
C ALA A 536 2.89 12.35 -4.16
N TYR A 537 2.90 11.01 -4.16
CA TYR A 537 3.79 10.17 -4.95
C TYR A 537 3.04 9.47 -6.09
N MET A 538 1.96 8.75 -5.75
CA MET A 538 1.08 8.08 -6.69
C MET A 538 -0.37 8.44 -6.40
N CYS A 539 -1.14 8.73 -7.44
CA CYS A 539 -2.60 8.87 -7.39
C CYS A 539 -3.23 7.69 -8.11
N MET A 540 -4.17 7.00 -7.47
CA MET A 540 -4.84 5.84 -8.03
C MET A 540 -6.31 6.17 -8.31
N TYR A 541 -6.72 5.95 -9.56
CA TYR A 541 -8.04 6.22 -10.08
C TYR A 541 -8.70 4.91 -10.53
N GLN A 542 -10.01 4.82 -10.36
CA GLN A 542 -10.83 3.69 -10.78
C GLN A 542 -11.96 4.15 -11.70
N SER A 543 -12.35 3.30 -12.65
CA SER A 543 -13.51 3.61 -13.51
C SER A 543 -14.82 3.49 -12.72
N THR A 544 -15.72 4.47 -12.86
CA THR A 544 -17.06 4.45 -12.26
C THR A 544 -17.97 3.41 -12.93
N ASP A 545 -17.72 3.08 -14.20
CA ASP A 545 -18.54 2.18 -15.01
C ASP A 545 -18.19 0.70 -14.77
N VAL A 546 -16.93 0.42 -14.36
CA VAL A 546 -16.45 -0.93 -14.02
C VAL A 546 -16.87 -1.35 -12.60
N MET A 547 -17.69 -0.55 -11.90
CA MET A 547 -18.44 -1.00 -10.70
C MET A 547 -19.53 -2.05 -11.02
N MET A 548 -19.37 -2.83 -12.10
CA MET A 548 -20.15 -4.03 -12.36
C MET A 548 -19.75 -5.14 -11.38
N TYR A 549 -20.27 -5.03 -10.16
CA TYR A 549 -20.96 -6.05 -9.36
C TYR A 549 -21.33 -5.36 -8.03
N HIS A 550 -22.40 -4.57 -8.05
CA HIS A 550 -23.11 -4.15 -6.84
C HIS A 550 -24.30 -5.06 -6.57
#